data_AF-A0A2M8DMB0-F1
#
_entry.id   AF-A0A2M8DMB0-F1
#
_cell.length_a   1.000
_cell.length_b   1.000
_cell.length_c   1.000
_cell.angle_alpha   90.00
_cell.angle_beta   90.00
_cell.angle_gamma   90.00
#
_symmetry.space_group_name_H-M   'P 1'
#
loop_
_entity.id
_entity.type
_entity.pdbx_description
1 polymer ?
#
loop_
_entity_poly.entity_id
_entity_poly.type
_entity_poly.pdbx_seq_one_letter_code
_entity_poly.pdbx_strand_id
1 'polypeptide(L)'
;MKKLILFIIALIVVGAGAFYGGIKYEQSKISGQRPSFQNLSPEQRQQFAQRAGRAGTNFLSGEVISKDEKSLTIKLPDGSSKIVFFSDSTEISKTTEGTIDDIEIGKQIMVSGDQNSDGSITAKTIQLSPRYSR
;
A
#
# COMPACT_ATOMS: atom_id res chain seq x y z
N MET A 1 3.29 -39.32 37.37
CA MET A 1 3.89 -37.97 37.42
C MET A 1 5.23 -37.87 36.67
N LYS A 2 6.25 -38.69 36.97
CA LYS A 2 7.56 -38.65 36.25
C LYS A 2 7.47 -38.84 34.72
N LYS A 3 6.59 -39.73 34.25
CA LYS A 3 6.35 -39.95 32.81
C LYS A 3 5.72 -38.74 32.10
N LEU A 4 4.89 -37.97 32.80
CA LEU A 4 4.25 -36.76 32.27
C LEU A 4 5.28 -35.63 32.11
N ILE A 5 6.17 -35.48 33.10
CA ILE A 5 7.26 -34.49 33.07
C ILE A 5 8.23 -34.78 31.91
N LEU A 6 8.60 -36.04 31.70
CA LEU A 6 9.45 -36.44 30.56
C LEU A 6 8.77 -36.17 29.21
N PHE A 7 7.46 -36.34 29.13
CA PHE A 7 6.70 -36.08 27.90
C PHE A 7 6.64 -34.57 27.57
N ILE A 8 6.47 -33.72 28.57
CA ILE A 8 6.45 -32.26 28.42
C ILE A 8 7.83 -31.74 27.98
N ILE A 9 8.91 -32.26 28.58
CA ILE A 9 10.28 -31.89 28.19
C ILE A 9 10.56 -32.30 26.74
N ALA A 10 10.15 -33.51 26.33
CA ALA A 10 10.29 -33.95 24.95
C ALA A 10 9.55 -33.05 23.96
N LEU A 11 8.32 -32.63 24.28
CA LEU A 11 7.53 -31.70 23.45
C LEU A 11 8.19 -30.33 23.32
N ILE A 12 8.77 -29.79 24.39
CA ILE A 12 9.46 -28.50 24.37
C ILE A 12 10.72 -28.59 23.49
N VAL A 13 11.51 -29.66 23.61
CA VAL A 13 12.72 -29.86 22.81
C VAL A 13 12.38 -30.02 21.32
N VAL A 14 11.34 -30.79 20.99
CA VAL A 14 10.89 -30.96 19.60
C VAL A 14 10.33 -29.65 19.05
N GLY A 15 9.52 -28.92 19.82
CA GLY A 15 8.97 -27.62 19.43
C GLY A 15 10.06 -26.58 19.17
N ALA A 16 11.05 -26.46 20.07
CA ALA A 16 12.17 -25.54 19.91
C ALA A 16 13.07 -25.92 18.72
N GLY A 17 13.33 -27.21 18.52
CA GLY A 17 14.11 -27.72 17.39
C GLY A 17 13.42 -27.48 16.03
N ALA A 18 12.11 -27.72 15.96
CA ALA A 18 11.31 -27.47 14.76
C ALA A 18 11.20 -25.97 14.43
N PHE A 19 11.02 -25.12 15.45
CA PHE A 19 10.95 -23.67 15.27
C PHE A 19 12.29 -23.09 14.79
N TYR A 20 13.41 -23.49 15.42
CA TYR A 20 14.74 -23.04 15.02
C TYR A 20 15.15 -23.56 13.63
N GLY A 21 14.85 -24.84 13.33
CA GLY A 21 15.06 -25.42 12.01
C GLY A 21 14.24 -24.74 10.92
N GLY A 22 12.97 -24.40 11.21
CA GLY A 22 12.08 -23.67 10.33
C GLY A 22 12.59 -22.26 10.00
N ILE A 23 12.98 -21.48 11.01
CA ILE A 23 13.54 -20.13 10.83
C ILE A 23 14.82 -20.16 9.98
N LYS A 24 15.72 -21.12 10.24
CA LYS A 24 16.97 -21.25 9.46
C LYS A 24 16.73 -21.68 8.02
N TYR A 25 15.74 -22.54 7.78
CA TYR A 25 15.33 -22.97 6.43
C TYR A 25 14.62 -21.83 5.65
N GLU A 26 13.89 -20.97 6.35
CA GLU A 26 13.32 -19.76 5.77
C GLU A 26 14.42 -18.75 5.41
N GLN A 27 15.41 -18.58 6.29
CA GLN A 27 16.56 -17.69 6.07
C GLN A 27 17.39 -18.09 4.83
N SER A 28 17.44 -19.38 4.48
CA SER A 28 18.11 -19.86 3.25
C SER A 28 17.25 -19.75 1.97
N LYS A 29 15.94 -19.52 2.09
CA LYS A 29 15.05 -19.15 0.96
C LYS A 29 14.94 -17.64 0.76
N ILE A 30 15.16 -16.84 1.79
CA ILE A 30 15.09 -15.35 1.75
C ILE A 30 16.38 -14.70 1.18
N SER A 31 17.38 -15.48 0.76
CA SER A 31 18.61 -14.98 0.12
C SER A 31 18.47 -14.70 -1.39
N GLY A 32 17.30 -14.90 -2.00
CA GLY A 32 17.11 -14.80 -3.46
C GLY A 32 16.61 -13.47 -4.04
N GLN A 33 16.22 -12.48 -3.22
CA GLN A 33 15.53 -11.30 -3.75
C GLN A 33 15.68 -10.03 -2.91
N ARG A 34 16.91 -9.72 -2.49
CA ARG A 34 17.23 -8.31 -2.17
C ARG A 34 17.63 -7.64 -3.49
N PRO A 35 16.91 -6.61 -3.97
CA PRO A 35 17.38 -5.80 -5.09
C PRO A 35 18.80 -5.36 -4.76
N SER A 36 19.76 -5.70 -5.63
CA SER A 36 21.16 -5.35 -5.40
C SER A 36 21.31 -3.84 -5.56
N PHE A 37 21.13 -3.11 -4.47
CA PHE A 37 21.47 -1.68 -4.38
C PHE A 37 22.98 -1.46 -4.35
N GLN A 38 23.81 -2.51 -4.48
CA GLN A 38 25.27 -2.44 -4.38
C GLN A 38 25.91 -1.61 -5.49
N ASN A 39 25.28 -1.49 -6.67
CA ASN A 39 25.82 -0.73 -7.80
C ASN A 39 25.28 0.72 -7.92
N LEU A 40 24.47 1.20 -6.97
CA LEU A 40 24.02 2.58 -6.98
C LEU A 40 25.03 3.53 -6.33
N SER A 41 25.20 4.71 -6.92
CA SER A 41 25.97 5.78 -6.30
C SER A 41 25.35 6.21 -4.96
N PRO A 42 26.12 6.81 -4.03
CA PRO A 42 25.58 7.30 -2.76
C PRO A 42 24.37 8.24 -2.94
N GLU A 43 24.38 9.07 -3.97
CA GLU A 43 23.31 10.02 -4.32
C GLU A 43 22.06 9.31 -4.84
N GLN A 44 22.23 8.28 -5.69
CA GLN A 44 21.12 7.47 -6.19
C GLN A 44 20.48 6.65 -5.06
N ARG A 45 21.27 6.16 -4.09
CA ARG A 45 20.73 5.51 -2.89
C ARG A 45 19.94 6.49 -2.02
N GLN A 46 20.40 7.73 -1.87
CA GLN A 46 19.68 8.76 -1.12
C GLN A 46 18.36 9.14 -1.78
N GLN A 47 18.31 9.25 -3.12
CA GLN A 47 17.07 9.49 -3.86
C GLN A 47 16.10 8.30 -3.80
N PHE A 48 16.60 7.06 -3.88
CA PHE A 48 15.77 5.87 -3.72
C PHE A 48 15.24 5.73 -2.30
N ALA A 49 16.06 6.03 -1.28
CA ALA A 49 15.64 6.03 0.12
C ALA A 49 14.62 7.15 0.41
N GLN A 50 14.68 8.30 -0.26
CA GLN A 50 13.67 9.35 -0.13
C GLN A 50 12.35 9.00 -0.84
N ARG A 51 12.40 8.27 -1.96
CA ARG A 51 11.20 7.75 -2.65
C ARG A 51 10.59 6.54 -1.94
N ALA A 52 11.42 5.63 -1.45
CA ALA A 52 11.02 4.46 -0.67
C ALA A 52 10.64 4.81 0.79
N GLY A 53 11.18 5.89 1.34
CA GLY A 53 10.78 6.42 2.66
C GLY A 53 9.40 7.07 2.66
N ARG A 54 8.89 7.49 1.48
CA ARG A 54 7.48 7.80 1.27
C ARG A 54 6.61 6.54 1.07
N ALA A 55 7.21 5.41 0.71
CA ALA A 55 6.55 4.11 0.60
C ALA A 55 6.42 3.37 1.95
N GLY A 56 6.55 4.09 3.08
CA GLY A 56 6.12 3.62 4.41
C GLY A 56 4.62 3.79 4.65
N THR A 57 3.87 4.32 3.67
CA THR A 57 2.41 4.24 3.69
C THR A 57 2.02 2.83 3.27
N ASN A 58 1.45 2.06 4.20
CA ASN A 58 0.80 0.80 3.89
C ASN A 58 -0.42 1.08 2.99
N PHE A 59 -0.19 1.23 1.68
CA PHE A 59 -1.26 1.33 0.71
C PHE A 59 -1.98 -0.02 0.67
N LEU A 60 -3.20 -0.03 1.16
CA LEU A 60 -4.11 -1.15 1.06
C LEU A 60 -5.11 -0.86 -0.05
N SER A 61 -5.17 -1.77 -1.02
CA SER A 61 -6.17 -1.76 -2.08
C SER A 61 -6.88 -3.09 -2.12
N GLY A 62 -8.18 -3.05 -2.39
CA GLY A 62 -9.01 -4.24 -2.45
C GLY A 62 -10.48 -3.88 -2.50
N GLU A 63 -11.32 -4.90 -2.35
CA GLU A 63 -12.77 -4.79 -2.41
C GLU A 63 -13.34 -4.65 -0.99
N VAL A 64 -14.22 -3.69 -0.75
CA VAL A 64 -14.93 -3.56 0.53
C VAL A 64 -16.01 -4.64 0.61
N ILE A 65 -15.87 -5.58 1.54
CA ILE A 65 -16.80 -6.72 1.73
C ILE A 65 -17.71 -6.57 2.94
N SER A 66 -17.38 -5.67 3.88
CA SER A 66 -18.28 -5.26 4.97
C SER A 66 -17.95 -3.85 5.45
N LYS A 67 -18.92 -3.17 6.08
CA LYS A 67 -18.75 -1.83 6.64
C LYS A 67 -19.65 -1.64 7.85
N ASP A 68 -19.08 -1.03 8.89
CA ASP A 68 -19.75 -0.53 10.09
C ASP A 68 -19.52 0.99 10.24
N GLU A 69 -19.89 1.58 11.37
CA GLU A 69 -19.79 3.03 11.60
C GLU A 69 -18.35 3.57 11.62
N LYS A 70 -17.38 2.79 12.11
CA LYS A 70 -15.98 3.21 12.28
C LYS A 70 -14.96 2.24 11.68
N SER A 71 -15.44 1.24 10.94
CA SER A 71 -14.59 0.22 10.33
C SER A 71 -15.17 -0.32 9.04
N LEU A 72 -14.28 -0.83 8.18
CA LEU A 72 -14.62 -1.60 6.99
C LEU A 72 -13.70 -2.81 6.86
N THR A 73 -14.18 -3.87 6.23
CA THR A 73 -13.36 -5.04 5.89
C THR A 73 -13.07 -5.03 4.41
N ILE A 74 -11.78 -5.12 4.06
CA ILE A 74 -11.30 -5.18 2.69
C ILE A 74 -10.84 -6.61 2.39
N LYS A 75 -11.33 -7.18 1.30
CA LYS A 75 -10.76 -8.37 0.66
C LYS A 75 -9.58 -7.96 -0.22
N LEU A 76 -8.42 -8.52 0.07
CA LEU A 76 -7.19 -8.24 -0.66
C LEU A 76 -7.05 -9.13 -1.91
N PRO A 77 -6.22 -8.75 -2.90
CA PRO A 77 -6.00 -9.54 -4.11
C PRO A 77 -5.45 -10.96 -3.85
N ASP A 78 -4.76 -11.16 -2.74
CA ASP A 78 -4.24 -12.47 -2.31
C ASP A 78 -5.32 -13.38 -1.67
N GLY A 79 -6.57 -12.90 -1.59
CA GLY A 79 -7.70 -13.62 -0.99
C GLY A 79 -7.82 -13.46 0.52
N SER A 80 -6.85 -12.81 1.19
CA SER A 80 -6.95 -12.49 2.61
C SER A 80 -7.90 -11.31 2.85
N SER A 81 -8.19 -11.02 4.13
CA SER A 81 -9.03 -9.88 4.52
C SER A 81 -8.35 -9.06 5.60
N LYS A 82 -8.58 -7.74 5.59
CA LYS A 82 -8.11 -6.81 6.62
C LYS A 82 -9.23 -5.88 7.06
N ILE A 83 -9.28 -5.60 8.36
CA ILE A 83 -10.16 -4.59 8.94
C ILE A 83 -9.42 -3.25 8.93
N VAL A 84 -10.08 -2.21 8.43
CA VAL A 84 -9.59 -0.83 8.40
C VAL A 84 -10.50 0.01 9.27
N PHE A 85 -9.93 0.71 10.25
CA PHE A 85 -10.64 1.67 11.07
C PHE A 85 -10.54 3.08 10.48
N PHE A 86 -11.61 3.85 10.58
CA PHE A 86 -11.67 5.25 10.16
C PHE A 86 -12.40 6.10 11.19
N SER A 87 -12.25 7.41 11.06
CA SER A 87 -12.81 8.42 11.96
C SER A 87 -13.32 9.63 11.15
N ASP A 88 -13.94 10.58 11.83
CA ASP A 88 -14.42 11.83 11.22
C ASP A 88 -13.29 12.69 10.65
N SER A 89 -12.05 12.48 11.09
CA SER A 89 -10.86 13.13 10.54
C SER A 89 -10.27 12.41 9.32
N THR A 90 -10.87 11.30 8.88
CA THR A 90 -10.40 10.55 7.72
C THR A 90 -10.85 11.25 6.44
N GLU A 91 -9.89 11.70 5.64
CA GLU A 91 -10.18 12.33 4.34
C GLU A 91 -10.59 11.25 3.32
N ILE A 92 -11.79 11.39 2.75
CA ILE A 92 -12.33 10.45 1.77
C ILE A 92 -12.54 11.20 0.45
N SER A 93 -11.70 10.92 -0.54
CA SER A 93 -11.88 11.42 -1.89
C SER A 93 -12.61 10.38 -2.75
N LYS A 94 -13.55 10.86 -3.56
CA LYS A 94 -14.24 10.06 -4.57
C LYS A 94 -14.03 10.71 -5.93
N THR A 95 -13.53 9.93 -6.88
CA THR A 95 -13.54 10.31 -8.30
C THR A 95 -14.79 9.73 -8.94
N THR A 96 -15.49 10.54 -9.71
CA THR A 96 -16.65 10.13 -10.50
C THR A 96 -16.42 10.55 -11.95
N GLU A 97 -17.15 9.94 -12.87
CA GLU A 97 -17.20 10.44 -14.25
C GLU A 97 -17.75 11.87 -14.23
N GLY A 98 -17.08 12.76 -14.96
CA GLY A 98 -17.45 14.16 -15.09
C GLY A 98 -17.95 14.45 -16.49
N THR A 99 -18.76 15.48 -16.61
CA THR A 99 -19.33 15.99 -17.84
C THR A 99 -18.74 17.36 -18.16
N ILE A 100 -18.98 17.85 -19.39
CA ILE A 100 -18.56 19.21 -19.76
C ILE A 100 -19.28 20.27 -18.91
N ASP A 101 -20.53 19.99 -18.52
CA ASP A 101 -21.34 20.89 -17.68
C ASP A 101 -20.75 21.06 -16.27
N ASP A 102 -19.94 20.10 -15.80
CA ASP A 102 -19.25 20.21 -14.52
C ASP A 102 -18.10 21.24 -14.55
N ILE A 103 -17.66 21.67 -15.73
CA ILE A 103 -16.57 22.63 -15.92
C ILE A 103 -17.14 24.05 -15.88
N GLU A 104 -17.11 24.64 -14.68
CA GLU A 104 -17.60 26.00 -14.45
C GLU A 104 -16.45 26.98 -14.19
N ILE A 105 -16.70 28.25 -14.48
CA ILE A 105 -15.77 29.34 -14.19
C ILE A 105 -15.47 29.37 -12.68
N GLY A 106 -14.19 29.41 -12.33
CA GLY A 106 -13.71 29.43 -10.94
C GLY A 106 -13.43 28.04 -10.35
N LYS A 107 -13.86 26.95 -11.00
CA LYS A 107 -13.44 25.60 -10.61
C LYS A 107 -11.99 25.34 -11.00
N GLN A 108 -11.34 24.49 -10.22
CA GLN A 108 -9.99 24.07 -10.47
C GLN A 108 -9.94 22.78 -11.26
N ILE A 109 -9.17 22.83 -12.34
CA ILE A 109 -8.99 21.70 -13.24
C ILE A 109 -7.51 21.43 -13.47
N MET A 110 -7.21 20.18 -13.77
CA MET A 110 -5.93 19.74 -14.32
C MET A 110 -6.21 19.21 -15.73
N VAL A 111 -5.49 19.73 -16.71
CA VAL A 111 -5.65 19.36 -18.12
C VAL A 111 -4.40 18.63 -18.59
N SER A 112 -4.58 17.48 -19.23
CA SER A 112 -3.53 16.76 -19.94
C SER A 112 -3.91 16.66 -21.41
N GLY A 113 -2.97 17.01 -22.30
CA GLY A 113 -3.23 17.14 -23.72
C GLY A 113 -1.96 17.43 -24.51
N ASP A 114 -2.13 17.62 -25.82
CA ASP A 114 -1.02 17.97 -26.71
C ASP A 114 -0.93 19.49 -26.86
N GLN A 115 0.29 20.03 -26.83
CA GLN A 115 0.53 21.44 -27.11
C GLN A 115 0.61 21.68 -28.63
N ASN A 116 -0.14 22.67 -29.10
CA ASN A 116 -0.18 23.09 -30.49
C ASN A 116 0.95 24.09 -30.80
N SER A 117 1.23 24.31 -32.09
CA SER A 117 2.28 25.23 -32.54
C SER A 117 2.04 26.70 -32.18
N ASP A 118 0.79 27.08 -31.94
CA ASP A 118 0.37 28.40 -31.46
C ASP A 118 0.46 28.56 -29.93
N GLY A 119 0.89 27.51 -29.22
CA GLY A 119 1.00 27.48 -27.77
C GLY A 119 -0.28 27.07 -27.02
N SER A 120 -1.40 26.87 -27.72
CA SER A 120 -2.64 26.34 -27.13
C SER A 120 -2.51 24.84 -26.80
N ILE A 121 -3.43 24.30 -25.99
CA ILE A 121 -3.45 22.87 -25.63
C ILE A 121 -4.76 22.22 -26.10
N THR A 122 -4.64 21.12 -26.83
CA THR A 122 -5.76 20.23 -27.17
C THR A 122 -5.90 19.17 -26.08
N ALA A 123 -6.93 19.28 -25.25
CA ALA A 123 -7.13 18.40 -24.10
C ALA A 123 -7.47 16.95 -24.52
N LYS A 124 -6.81 15.97 -23.91
CA LYS A 124 -7.16 14.54 -23.97
C LYS A 124 -7.87 14.08 -22.70
N THR A 125 -7.51 14.67 -21.56
CA THR A 125 -8.13 14.40 -20.27
C THR A 125 -8.24 15.69 -19.48
N ILE A 126 -9.40 15.90 -18.87
CA ILE A 126 -9.63 16.98 -17.91
C ILE A 126 -10.04 16.32 -16.60
N GLN A 127 -9.31 16.64 -15.53
CA GLN A 127 -9.62 16.19 -14.18
C GLN A 127 -10.04 17.39 -13.35
N LEU A 128 -11.26 17.36 -12.82
CA LEU A 128 -11.69 18.31 -11.82
C LEU A 128 -11.02 17.96 -10.49
N SER A 129 -10.33 18.93 -9.90
CA SER A 129 -9.73 18.75 -8.58
C SER A 129 -10.77 19.09 -7.52
N PRO A 130 -11.13 18.16 -6.62
CA PRO A 130 -11.95 18.52 -5.46
C PRO A 130 -11.10 19.46 -4.59
N ARG A 131 -11.40 20.76 -4.66
CA ARG A 131 -10.84 21.76 -3.75
C ARG A 131 -11.42 21.48 -2.36
N TYR A 132 -10.63 20.84 -1.49
CA TYR A 132 -10.87 20.92 -0.07
C TYR A 132 -10.62 22.37 0.35
N SER A 133 -11.70 23.11 0.64
CA SER A 133 -11.57 24.30 1.48
C SER A 133 -11.01 23.81 2.80
N ARG A 134 -9.81 24.26 3.15
CA ARG A 134 -9.33 24.19 4.53
C ARG A 134 -10.14 25.13 5.40
#